data_AF-A0A9E2YCM8-F1
#
_entry.id   AF-A0A9E2YCM8-F1
#
_cell.length_a   1.000
_cell.length_b   1.000
_cell.length_c   1.000
_cell.angle_alpha   90.00
_cell.angle_beta   90.00
_cell.angle_gamma   90.00
#
_symmetry.space_group_name_H-M   'P 1'
#
loop_
_entity.id
_entity.type
_entity.pdbx_description
1 polymer ?
#
loop_
_entity_poly.entity_id
_entity_poly.type
_entity_poly.pdbx_seq_one_letter_code
_entity_poly.pdbx_strand_id
1 'polypeptide(L)'
;MISRTRPSFWRAYAALDNPVKEAARRAYQTFTSNPNHPSLRFKKLQGFENVWSVRITDQYRAVGEREGDVIEWAWIGSHNEFDSRFG
;
A
#
# COMPACT_ATOMS: atom_id res chain seq x y z
N MET A 1 14.13 -3.84 0.03
CA MET A 1 13.37 -2.66 0.49
C MET A 1 12.99 -2.86 1.94
N ILE A 2 13.26 -1.89 2.80
CA ILE A 2 12.90 -1.86 4.21
C ILE A 2 11.46 -1.35 4.31
N SER A 3 10.57 -2.12 4.95
CA SER A 3 9.16 -1.77 5.10
C SER A 3 8.84 -1.37 6.53
N ARG A 4 8.19 -0.22 6.71
CA ARG A 4 7.70 0.29 8.01
C ARG A 4 6.23 0.69 7.89
N THR A 5 5.55 0.78 9.02
CA THR A 5 4.12 1.15 9.06
C THR A 5 3.90 2.23 10.11
N ARG A 6 3.18 3.30 9.74
CA ARG A 6 2.69 4.31 10.69
C ARG A 6 1.50 3.75 11.48
N PRO A 7 1.21 4.29 12.68
CA PRO A 7 -0.02 3.95 13.40
C PRO A 7 -1.31 4.17 12.58
N SER A 8 -1.33 5.14 11.67
CA SER A 8 -2.46 5.39 10.76
C SER A 8 -2.75 4.21 9.84
N PHE A 9 -1.72 3.50 9.38
CA PHE A 9 -1.87 2.31 8.56
C PHE A 9 -2.62 1.22 9.32
N TRP A 10 -2.21 0.95 10.57
CA TRP A 10 -2.85 -0.07 11.40
C TRP A 10 -4.29 0.27 11.75
N ARG A 11 -4.62 1.55 11.96
CA ARG A 11 -6.01 1.98 12.16
C ARG A 11 -6.86 1.71 10.92
N ALA A 12 -6.36 2.06 9.73
CA ALA A 12 -7.07 1.80 8.48
C ALA A 12 -7.19 0.28 8.21
N TYR A 13 -6.11 -0.48 8.43
CA TYR A 13 -6.09 -1.94 8.29
C TYR A 13 -7.09 -2.62 9.24
N ALA A 14 -7.20 -2.15 10.48
CA ALA A 14 -8.11 -2.74 11.47
C ALA A 14 -9.58 -2.66 11.04
N ALA A 15 -9.95 -1.61 10.30
CA ALA A 15 -11.30 -1.38 9.78
C ALA A 15 -11.65 -2.25 8.55
N LEU A 16 -10.68 -2.96 7.96
CA LEU A 16 -10.92 -3.80 6.78
C LEU A 16 -11.59 -5.13 7.15
N ASP A 17 -12.36 -5.68 6.22
CA ASP A 17 -12.90 -7.03 6.35
C ASP A 17 -11.79 -8.09 6.30
N ASN A 18 -12.04 -9.24 6.93
CA ASN A 18 -11.08 -10.34 7.02
C ASN A 18 -10.52 -10.80 5.66
N PRO A 19 -11.31 -10.93 4.58
CA PRO A 19 -10.76 -11.31 3.28
C PRO A 19 -9.74 -10.31 2.72
N VAL A 20 -9.95 -9.02 2.98
CA VAL A 20 -9.05 -7.94 2.54
C VAL A 20 -7.78 -7.93 3.39
N LYS A 21 -7.91 -8.15 4.70
CA LYS A 21 -6.76 -8.33 5.61
C LYS A 21 -5.85 -9.47 5.13
N GLU A 22 -6.41 -10.62 4.75
CA GLU A 22 -5.61 -11.72 4.20
C GLU A 22 -4.96 -11.38 2.85
N ALA A 23 -5.68 -10.67 1.97
CA ALA A 23 -5.10 -10.20 0.71
C ALA A 23 -3.92 -9.24 0.94
N ALA A 24 -4.04 -8.33 1.91
CA ALA A 24 -2.97 -7.42 2.30
C ALA A 24 -1.75 -8.16 2.84
N ARG A 25 -1.94 -9.21 3.64
CA ARG A 25 -0.82 -10.06 4.11
C ARG A 25 -0.11 -10.78 2.96
N ARG A 26 -0.87 -11.33 1.99
CA ARG A 26 -0.28 -11.95 0.79
C ARG A 26 0.49 -10.94 -0.07
N ALA A 27 -0.09 -9.77 -0.30
CA ALA A 27 0.59 -8.69 -1.03
C ALA A 27 1.88 -8.26 -0.31
N TYR A 28 1.86 -8.19 1.03
CA TYR A 28 3.06 -7.90 1.82
C TYR A 28 4.14 -8.98 1.68
N GLN A 29 3.78 -10.27 1.70
CA GLN A 29 4.74 -11.36 1.45
C GLN A 29 5.36 -11.28 0.05
N THR A 30 4.55 -10.98 -0.97
CA THR A 30 5.07 -10.75 -2.33
C THR A 30 5.99 -9.52 -2.36
N PHE A 31 5.62 -8.44 -1.66
CA PHE A 31 6.41 -7.22 -1.61
C PHE A 31 7.77 -7.42 -0.93
N THR A 32 7.85 -8.16 0.18
CA THR A 32 9.12 -8.44 0.87
C THR A 32 10.04 -9.33 0.05
N SER A 33 9.48 -10.24 -0.74
CA SER A 33 10.25 -11.11 -1.65
C SER A 33 10.68 -10.39 -2.92
N ASN A 34 9.78 -9.66 -3.57
CA ASN A 34 10.01 -8.95 -4.83
C ASN A 34 9.10 -7.71 -4.94
N PRO A 35 9.59 -6.52 -4.54
CA PRO A 35 8.84 -5.27 -4.66
C PRO A 35 8.43 -4.90 -6.10
N ASN A 36 9.15 -5.40 -7.10
CA ASN A 36 8.90 -5.15 -8.51
C ASN A 36 7.95 -6.17 -9.15
N HIS A 37 7.34 -7.05 -8.34
CA HIS A 37 6.42 -8.05 -8.87
C HIS A 37 5.21 -7.39 -9.57
N PRO A 38 4.86 -7.77 -10.82
CA PRO A 38 3.85 -7.07 -11.60
C PRO A 38 2.46 -6.99 -10.95
N SER A 39 2.07 -7.98 -10.14
CA SER A 39 0.77 -7.98 -9.44
C SER A 39 0.63 -6.83 -8.45
N LEU A 40 1.75 -6.39 -7.86
CA LEU A 40 1.79 -5.30 -6.89
C LEU A 40 1.53 -3.95 -7.53
N ARG A 41 1.80 -3.80 -8.84
CA ARG A 41 1.79 -2.51 -9.55
C ARG A 41 2.41 -1.38 -8.73
N PHE A 42 3.53 -1.69 -8.07
CA PHE A 42 4.19 -0.77 -7.16
C PHE A 42 4.74 0.43 -7.93
N LYS A 43 4.17 1.62 -7.70
CA LYS A 43 4.47 2.81 -8.49
C LYS A 43 4.36 4.10 -7.70
N LYS A 44 5.15 5.10 -8.10
CA LYS A 44 5.04 6.48 -7.64
C LYS A 44 3.71 7.09 -8.12
N LEU A 45 3.07 7.87 -7.25
CA LEU A 45 1.87 8.62 -7.61
C LEU A 45 2.24 9.93 -8.29
N GLN A 46 1.49 10.28 -9.34
CA GLN A 46 1.69 11.53 -10.05
C GLN A 46 1.23 12.71 -9.18
N GLY A 47 1.93 13.84 -9.23
CA GLY A 47 1.63 15.02 -8.41
C GLY A 47 2.19 14.96 -6.98
N PHE A 48 2.79 13.83 -6.58
CA PHE A 48 3.42 13.67 -5.27
C PHE A 48 4.93 13.44 -5.41
N GLU A 49 5.70 14.01 -4.49
CA GLU A 49 7.16 13.90 -4.52
C GLU A 49 7.65 12.49 -4.17
N ASN A 50 7.21 11.93 -3.05
CA ASN A 50 7.72 10.65 -2.53
C ASN A 50 6.61 9.65 -2.18
N VAL A 51 5.39 9.86 -2.69
CA VAL A 51 4.24 8.97 -2.39
C VAL A 51 4.15 7.84 -3.41
N TRP A 52 4.01 6.63 -2.92
CA TRP A 52 3.92 5.40 -3.70
C TRP A 52 2.69 4.61 -3.32
N SER A 53 2.16 3.86 -4.29
CA SER A 53 1.04 2.95 -4.09
C SER A 53 1.40 1.52 -4.43
N VAL A 54 0.74 0.59 -3.74
CA VAL A 54 0.76 -0.83 -4.05
C VAL A 54 -0.67 -1.37 -4.14
N ARG A 55 -0.90 -2.27 -5.10
CA ARG A 55 -2.14 -2.99 -5.30
C ARG A 55 -2.25 -4.13 -4.28
N ILE A 56 -3.35 -4.15 -3.55
CA ILE A 56 -3.69 -5.24 -2.63
C ILE A 56 -4.62 -6.25 -3.31
N THR A 57 -5.69 -5.72 -3.91
CA THR A 57 -6.59 -6.40 -4.85
C THR A 57 -6.96 -5.41 -5.95
N ASP A 58 -7.83 -5.75 -6.89
CA ASP A 58 -8.33 -4.75 -7.83
C ASP A 58 -9.05 -3.59 -7.15
N GLN A 59 -9.73 -3.86 -6.03
CA GLN A 59 -10.54 -2.90 -5.29
C GLN A 59 -9.83 -2.23 -4.10
N TYR A 60 -8.60 -2.62 -3.76
CA TYR A 60 -7.90 -2.07 -2.60
C TYR A 60 -6.44 -1.68 -2.91
N ARG A 61 -5.98 -0.60 -2.27
CA ARG A 61 -4.61 -0.07 -2.38
C ARG A 61 -4.03 0.19 -1.00
N ALA A 62 -2.71 0.12 -0.89
CA ALA A 62 -1.96 0.70 0.21
C ALA A 62 -1.03 1.80 -0.31
N VAL A 63 -0.80 2.81 0.52
CA VAL A 63 -0.03 4.01 0.18
C VAL A 63 1.01 4.28 1.26
N GLY A 64 2.21 4.63 0.82
CA GLY A 64 3.34 4.95 1.69
C GLY A 64 4.26 5.98 1.07
N GLU A 65 5.08 6.60 1.91
CA GLU A 65 6.16 7.48 1.49
C GLU A 65 7.44 6.66 1.35
N ARG A 66 8.18 6.87 0.25
CA ARG A 66 9.42 6.16 -0.03
C ARG A 66 10.61 7.11 -0.06
N GLU A 67 11.63 6.78 0.72
CA GLU A 67 12.92 7.46 0.74
C GLU A 67 14.02 6.42 0.55
N GLY A 68 14.69 6.45 -0.61
CA GLY A 68 15.68 5.44 -0.99
C GLY A 68 15.10 4.02 -0.97
N ASP A 69 15.63 3.20 -0.05
CA ASP A 69 15.23 1.81 0.16
C ASP A 69 14.20 1.62 1.27
N VAL A 70 13.75 2.70 1.93
CA VAL A 70 12.71 2.64 2.96
C VAL A 70 11.38 3.02 2.36
N ILE A 71 10.34 2.24 2.65
CA ILE A 71 8.95 2.66 2.48
C ILE A 71 8.27 2.67 3.84
N GLU A 72 7.57 3.76 4.13
CA GLU A 72 6.76 3.91 5.32
C GLU A 72 5.28 3.99 4.92
N TRP A 73 4.54 2.90 5.17
CA TRP A 73 3.13 2.79 4.84
C TRP A 73 2.28 3.60 5.80
N ALA A 74 1.45 4.48 5.24
CA ALA A 74 0.60 5.39 6.00
C ALA A 74 -0.89 5.05 5.91
N TRP A 75 -1.31 4.34 4.86
CA TRP A 75 -2.73 4.10 4.59
C TRP A 75 -2.97 2.80 3.80
N ILE A 76 -4.14 2.19 3.99
CA ILE A 76 -4.68 1.09 3.19
C ILE A 76 -6.21 1.23 3.15
N GLY A 77 -6.82 1.02 1.98
CA GLY A 77 -8.27 1.17 1.82
C GLY A 77 -8.75 0.90 0.40
N SER A 78 -10.01 1.20 0.15
CA SER A 78 -10.66 0.91 -1.13
C SER A 78 -10.12 1.80 -2.27
N HIS A 79 -10.33 1.38 -3.52
CA HIS A 79 -9.94 2.16 -4.69
C HIS A 79 -10.67 3.51 -4.74
N ASN A 80 -11.94 3.54 -4.33
CA ASN A 80 -12.72 4.77 -4.31
C ASN A 80 -12.16 5.78 -3.29
N GLU A 81 -11.79 5.31 -2.09
CA GLU A 81 -11.14 6.16 -1.09
C GLU A 81 -9.73 6.57 -1.53
N PHE A 82 -9.02 5.70 -2.24
CA PHE A 82 -7.71 6.00 -2.82
C PHE A 82 -7.84 7.14 -3.85
N ASP A 83 -8.76 7.05 -4.80
CA ASP A 83 -8.95 8.06 -5.83
C ASP A 83 -9.38 9.41 -5.23
N SER A 84 -10.27 9.40 -4.23
CA SER A 84 -10.68 10.63 -3.55
C SER A 84 -9.55 11.31 -2.78
N ARG A 85 -8.51 10.58 -2.34
CA ARG A 85 -7.42 11.10 -1.51
C ARG A 85 -6.13 11.38 -2.29
N PHE A 86 -5.90 10.65 -3.37
CA PHE A 86 -4.62 10.62 -4.09
C PHE A 86 -4.76 10.65 -5.62
N GLY A 87 -5.99 10.76 -6.14
CA GLY A 87 -6.29 10.93 -7.56
C GLY A 87 -6.14 12.36 -8.06
#